data_AF-A0A1Y2VN51-F1
#
_entry.id   AF-A0A1Y2VN51-F1
#
_cell.length_a   1.000
_cell.length_b   1.000
_cell.length_c   1.000
_cell.angle_alpha   90.00
_cell.angle_beta   90.00
_cell.angle_gamma   90.00
#
_symmetry.space_group_name_H-M   'P 1'
#
loop_
_entity.id
_entity.type
_entity.pdbx_description
1 polymer ?
#
loop_
_entity_poly.entity_id
_entity_poly.type
_entity_poly.pdbx_seq_one_letter_code
_entity_poly.pdbx_strand_id
1 'polypeptide(L)'
;MQAFFLSPSETETLQDKVRPQMQIPPACIAFELEGQKQILKAYFPVVRKAATLGQSTVGITLSALRDLEPLGYDTSYNLDLHDDCDGKATPIMVGIDCLNPKANQGSRVEVYIHSKTCTFAAARDIITLGGRLNGEFVLKKVVILQSIWHLLLNEPDSIPDNEIDYWTRKERAPGAVFSGVLFSVDLAAGEKIPDIKTYLPVFQYAKRIKTVFRNTNAVLNAVGHDWGRTGRFHEVAMDVL
;
A
#
# COMPACT_ATOMS: atom_id res chain seq x y z
N MET A 1 -17.91 9.73 -5.13
CA MET A 1 -17.98 8.56 -4.21
C MET A 1 -18.86 7.41 -4.70
N GLN A 2 -19.88 7.61 -5.56
CA GLN A 2 -20.64 6.48 -6.16
C GLN A 2 -19.80 5.58 -7.09
N ALA A 3 -18.66 6.08 -7.59
CA ALA A 3 -17.82 5.39 -8.58
C ALA A 3 -17.36 3.98 -8.16
N PHE A 4 -17.15 3.73 -6.87
CA PHE A 4 -16.64 2.44 -6.38
C PHE A 4 -17.70 1.57 -5.70
N PHE A 5 -18.87 2.12 -5.38
CA PHE A 5 -19.98 1.33 -4.86
C PHE A 5 -20.72 0.62 -5.99
N LEU A 6 -21.21 -0.57 -5.67
CA LEU A 6 -22.14 -1.29 -6.54
C LEU A 6 -23.54 -0.78 -6.25
N SER A 7 -24.29 -0.52 -7.31
CA SER A 7 -25.75 -0.46 -7.26
C SER A 7 -26.35 -1.82 -6.88
N PRO A 8 -27.65 -1.88 -6.53
CA PRO A 8 -28.32 -3.15 -6.26
C PRO A 8 -28.17 -4.18 -7.39
N SER A 9 -28.38 -3.79 -8.66
CA SER A 9 -28.24 -4.68 -9.82
C SER A 9 -26.80 -5.14 -10.06
N GLU A 10 -25.83 -4.27 -9.83
CA GLU A 10 -24.40 -4.61 -9.88
C GLU A 10 -23.99 -5.57 -8.76
N THR A 11 -24.66 -5.48 -7.60
CA THR A 11 -24.43 -6.37 -6.46
C THR A 11 -24.92 -7.79 -6.78
N GLU A 12 -26.09 -7.91 -7.38
CA GLU A 12 -26.62 -9.19 -7.89
C GLU A 12 -25.66 -9.80 -8.93
N THR A 13 -25.23 -8.99 -9.92
CA THR A 13 -24.27 -9.45 -10.94
C THR A 13 -22.94 -9.92 -10.36
N LEU A 14 -22.46 -9.30 -9.27
CA LEU A 14 -21.21 -9.70 -8.63
C LEU A 14 -21.33 -11.06 -7.94
N GLN A 15 -22.50 -11.39 -7.36
CA GLN A 15 -22.72 -12.67 -6.66
C GLN A 15 -22.51 -13.87 -7.61
N ASP A 16 -22.85 -13.72 -8.88
CA ASP A 16 -22.68 -14.76 -9.90
C ASP A 16 -21.22 -14.91 -10.36
N LYS A 17 -20.39 -13.87 -10.17
CA LYS A 17 -19.00 -13.81 -10.66
C LYS A 17 -17.95 -14.07 -9.59
N VAL A 18 -18.27 -13.85 -8.32
CA VAL A 18 -17.29 -13.91 -7.21
C VAL A 18 -17.34 -15.26 -6.51
N ARG A 19 -16.18 -15.90 -6.38
CA ARG A 19 -16.04 -17.11 -5.56
C ARG A 19 -16.42 -16.78 -4.10
N PRO A 20 -17.15 -17.66 -3.39
CA PRO A 20 -17.60 -17.43 -2.00
C PRO A 20 -16.49 -17.03 -1.01
N GLN A 21 -15.22 -17.32 -1.34
CA GLN A 21 -14.05 -17.06 -0.50
C GLN A 21 -13.46 -15.65 -0.64
N MET A 22 -13.88 -14.85 -1.62
CA MET A 22 -13.38 -13.50 -1.84
C MET A 22 -14.34 -12.47 -1.23
N GLN A 23 -14.37 -12.40 0.10
CA GLN A 23 -15.14 -11.39 0.83
C GLN A 23 -14.36 -10.07 0.88
N ILE A 24 -14.51 -9.26 -0.16
CA ILE A 24 -13.99 -7.89 -0.19
C ILE A 24 -15.11 -6.96 0.28
N PRO A 25 -14.94 -6.23 1.40
CA PRO A 25 -15.98 -5.35 1.90
C PRO A 25 -16.29 -4.22 0.91
N PRO A 26 -17.50 -3.65 0.92
CA PRO A 26 -17.85 -2.52 0.06
C PRO A 26 -17.07 -1.25 0.41
N ALA A 27 -16.74 -1.08 1.69
CA ALA A 27 -15.87 -0.04 2.19
C ALA A 27 -15.27 -0.45 3.54
N CYS A 28 -14.13 0.15 3.89
CA CYS A 28 -13.56 0.10 5.24
C CYS A 28 -13.48 1.52 5.80
N ILE A 29 -13.48 1.65 7.12
CA ILE A 29 -13.23 2.93 7.80
C ILE A 29 -12.08 2.79 8.78
N ALA A 30 -11.34 3.87 9.00
CA ALA A 30 -10.31 3.95 10.04
C ALA A 30 -10.38 5.29 10.76
N PHE A 31 -9.88 5.32 11.99
CA PHE A 31 -9.69 6.55 12.75
C PHE A 31 -8.19 6.74 12.97
N GLU A 32 -7.63 7.80 12.40
CA GLU A 32 -6.28 8.25 12.73
C GLU A 32 -6.34 9.06 14.02
N LEU A 33 -5.62 8.60 15.04
CA LEU A 33 -5.61 9.17 16.38
C LEU A 33 -4.27 9.87 16.61
N GLU A 34 -4.27 11.20 16.62
CA GLU A 34 -3.09 12.03 16.84
C GLU A 34 -3.33 12.97 18.02
N GLY A 35 -2.87 12.56 19.21
CA GLY A 35 -3.17 13.28 20.45
C GLY A 35 -4.68 13.36 20.69
N GLN A 36 -5.24 14.57 20.68
CA GLN A 36 -6.69 14.80 20.79
C GLN A 36 -7.41 14.85 19.43
N LYS A 37 -6.67 14.86 18.32
CA LYS A 37 -7.23 14.93 16.98
C LYS A 37 -7.64 13.54 16.52
N GLN A 38 -8.82 13.44 15.92
CA GLN A 38 -9.34 12.22 15.30
C GLN A 38 -9.71 12.53 13.86
N ILE A 39 -9.11 11.82 12.91
CA ILE A 39 -9.43 11.94 11.49
C ILE A 39 -10.09 10.64 11.05
N LEU A 40 -11.32 10.73 10.56
CA LEU A 40 -11.97 9.61 9.90
C LEU A 40 -11.37 9.43 8.50
N LYS A 41 -11.06 8.19 8.14
CA LYS A 41 -10.69 7.78 6.78
C LYS A 41 -11.68 6.76 6.25
N ALA A 42 -11.95 6.82 4.96
CA ALA A 42 -12.78 5.85 4.26
C ALA A 42 -12.02 5.23 3.10
N TYR A 43 -12.13 3.91 2.94
CA TYR A 43 -11.44 3.13 1.92
C TYR A 43 -12.44 2.37 1.07
N PHE A 44 -12.26 2.39 -0.25
CA PHE A 44 -13.17 1.83 -1.24
C PHE A 44 -12.41 0.86 -2.15
N PRO A 45 -12.63 -0.46 -2.02
CA PRO A 45 -12.03 -1.44 -2.92
C PRO A 45 -12.53 -1.30 -4.35
N VAL A 46 -11.63 -1.06 -5.30
CA VAL A 46 -11.96 -0.82 -6.72
C VAL A 46 -12.27 -2.13 -7.45
N VAL A 47 -11.64 -3.22 -7.02
CA VAL A 47 -11.71 -4.56 -7.62
C VAL A 47 -13.14 -5.09 -7.76
N ARG A 48 -14.06 -4.73 -6.85
CA ARG A 48 -15.48 -5.14 -6.91
C ARG A 48 -16.17 -4.55 -8.13
N LYS A 49 -16.04 -3.24 -8.31
CA LYS A 49 -16.63 -2.50 -9.44
C LYS A 49 -16.04 -2.97 -10.77
N ALA A 50 -14.72 -3.11 -10.82
CA ALA A 50 -14.00 -3.63 -11.98
C ALA A 50 -14.49 -5.03 -12.40
N ALA A 51 -14.61 -5.96 -11.45
CA ALA A 51 -15.08 -7.32 -11.72
C ALA A 51 -16.55 -7.34 -12.20
N THR A 52 -17.42 -6.53 -11.61
CA THR A 52 -18.82 -6.44 -12.05
C THR A 52 -18.93 -5.94 -13.48
N LEU A 53 -18.26 -4.83 -13.78
CA LEU A 53 -18.34 -4.15 -15.07
C LEU A 53 -17.47 -4.77 -16.17
N GLY A 54 -16.55 -5.68 -15.83
CA GLY A 54 -15.56 -6.20 -16.78
C GLY A 54 -14.59 -5.11 -17.26
N GLN A 55 -14.29 -4.14 -16.39
CA GLN A 55 -13.45 -2.97 -16.69
C GLN A 55 -12.11 -3.06 -15.93
N SER A 56 -11.12 -2.34 -16.45
CA SER A 56 -9.81 -2.16 -15.81
C SER A 56 -9.95 -1.43 -14.45
N THR A 57 -9.24 -1.91 -13.42
CA THR A 57 -9.13 -1.17 -12.14
C THR A 57 -8.37 0.14 -12.31
N VAL A 58 -7.39 0.20 -13.23
CA VAL A 58 -6.68 1.43 -13.60
C VAL A 58 -7.65 2.45 -14.20
N GLY A 59 -8.43 2.05 -15.19
CA GLY A 59 -9.39 2.93 -15.87
C GLY A 59 -10.42 3.51 -14.92
N ILE A 60 -11.04 2.67 -14.07
CA ILE A 60 -12.02 3.11 -13.06
C ILE A 60 -11.36 4.07 -12.07
N THR A 61 -10.17 3.75 -11.57
CA THR A 61 -9.45 4.59 -10.60
C THR A 61 -9.10 5.94 -11.18
N LEU A 62 -8.49 5.99 -12.37
CA LEU A 62 -8.09 7.23 -13.02
C LEU A 62 -9.29 8.12 -13.37
N SER A 63 -10.41 7.54 -13.83
CA SER A 63 -11.62 8.33 -14.07
C SER A 63 -12.14 8.93 -12.76
N ALA A 64 -12.25 8.11 -11.71
CA ALA A 64 -12.73 8.57 -10.41
C ALA A 64 -11.86 9.68 -9.79
N LEU A 65 -10.54 9.66 -10.00
CA LEU A 65 -9.62 10.70 -9.53
C LEU A 65 -9.78 12.02 -10.31
N ARG A 66 -9.96 11.94 -11.63
CA ARG A 66 -10.19 13.11 -12.50
C ARG A 66 -11.53 13.78 -12.19
N ASP A 67 -12.56 12.98 -11.99
CA ASP A 67 -13.93 13.43 -11.75
C ASP A 67 -14.18 13.84 -10.29
N LEU A 68 -13.15 13.84 -9.43
CA LEU A 68 -13.30 14.09 -8.00
C LEU A 68 -13.49 15.58 -7.68
N GLU A 69 -14.71 15.99 -7.41
CA GLU A 69 -14.99 17.34 -6.89
C GLU A 69 -14.72 17.45 -5.38
N PRO A 70 -14.15 18.58 -4.89
CA PRO A 70 -13.83 19.81 -5.60
C PRO A 70 -12.38 19.93 -6.10
N LEU A 71 -11.57 18.88 -5.94
CA LEU A 71 -10.10 18.98 -6.05
C LEU A 71 -9.51 18.49 -7.36
N GLY A 72 -10.24 17.69 -8.15
CA GLY A 72 -9.86 17.09 -9.44
C GLY A 72 -8.36 16.82 -9.58
N TYR A 73 -7.91 15.58 -9.36
CA TYR A 73 -6.47 15.32 -9.38
C TYR A 73 -5.92 15.28 -10.80
N ASP A 74 -4.85 16.04 -11.04
CA ASP A 74 -4.12 15.96 -12.29
C ASP A 74 -3.36 14.64 -12.37
N THR A 75 -3.93 13.70 -13.13
CA THR A 75 -3.31 12.39 -13.41
C THR A 75 -2.10 12.49 -14.34
N SER A 76 -1.69 13.68 -14.81
CA SER A 76 -0.53 13.89 -15.69
C SER A 76 0.80 13.46 -15.08
N TYR A 77 0.87 13.40 -13.74
CA TYR A 77 1.99 12.76 -13.02
C TYR A 77 2.08 11.25 -13.26
N ASN A 78 1.13 10.66 -14.02
CA ASN A 78 1.00 9.26 -14.40
C ASN A 78 1.52 8.39 -13.25
N LEU A 79 0.67 8.24 -12.22
CA LEU A 79 0.73 7.05 -11.37
C LEU A 79 1.06 5.90 -12.30
N ASP A 80 2.19 5.22 -12.12
CA ASP A 80 2.70 4.22 -13.06
C ASP A 80 1.87 2.94 -12.94
N LEU A 81 0.58 3.09 -13.24
CA LEU A 81 -0.49 2.14 -13.07
C LEU A 81 -0.63 1.39 -14.38
N HIS A 82 -0.65 0.07 -14.26
CA HIS A 82 -0.84 -0.82 -15.38
C HIS A 82 -1.93 -1.82 -15.00
N ASP A 83 -2.61 -2.36 -16.00
CA ASP A 83 -3.48 -3.50 -15.77
C ASP A 83 -2.66 -4.74 -15.42
N ASP A 84 -3.28 -5.69 -14.71
CA ASP A 84 -2.66 -6.86 -14.07
C ASP A 84 -1.99 -7.85 -15.05
N CYS A 85 -1.91 -7.51 -16.34
CA CYS A 85 -1.37 -8.31 -17.42
C CYS A 85 0.16 -8.38 -17.42
N ASP A 86 0.86 -7.36 -16.90
CA ASP A 86 2.31 -7.22 -17.05
C ASP A 86 3.11 -7.44 -15.75
N GLY A 87 2.46 -7.86 -14.65
CA GLY A 87 3.12 -7.99 -13.34
C GLY A 87 3.51 -6.65 -12.69
N LYS A 88 3.05 -5.55 -13.27
CA LYS A 88 3.20 -4.17 -12.81
C LYS A 88 2.11 -3.80 -11.79
N ALA A 89 2.25 -2.63 -11.16
CA ALA A 89 1.40 -2.24 -10.05
C ALA A 89 -0.04 -1.91 -10.49
N THR A 90 -1.03 -2.54 -9.84
CA THR A 90 -2.46 -2.38 -10.16
C THR A 90 -3.22 -1.75 -9.00
N PRO A 91 -4.12 -0.77 -9.23
CA PRO A 91 -4.98 -0.25 -8.16
C PRO A 91 -5.92 -1.33 -7.63
N ILE A 92 -5.97 -1.45 -6.31
CA ILE A 92 -6.88 -2.37 -5.61
C ILE A 92 -7.91 -1.62 -4.75
N MET A 93 -7.58 -0.41 -4.28
CA MET A 93 -8.39 0.33 -3.33
C MET A 93 -8.03 1.82 -3.35
N VAL A 94 -9.01 2.68 -3.07
CA VAL A 94 -8.80 4.13 -2.90
C VAL A 94 -9.23 4.54 -1.50
N GLY A 95 -8.35 5.21 -0.77
CA GLY A 95 -8.61 5.82 0.53
C GLY A 95 -8.80 7.33 0.40
N ILE A 96 -9.61 7.92 1.30
CA ILE A 96 -9.74 9.37 1.44
C ILE A 96 -9.71 9.77 2.91
N ASP A 97 -9.15 10.93 3.19
CA ASP A 97 -9.39 11.63 4.45
C ASP A 97 -10.80 12.24 4.42
N CYS A 98 -11.64 11.94 5.41
CA CYS A 98 -13.00 12.49 5.53
C CYS A 98 -12.98 13.92 6.11
N LEU A 99 -12.21 14.79 5.48
CA LEU A 99 -12.04 16.20 5.83
C LEU A 99 -12.59 17.09 4.71
N ASN A 100 -12.91 18.35 5.01
CA ASN A 100 -13.22 19.30 3.95
C ASN A 100 -11.93 19.67 3.22
N PRO A 101 -11.76 19.28 1.94
CA PRO A 101 -10.52 19.52 1.21
C PRO A 101 -10.21 21.00 0.98
N LYS A 102 -11.23 21.87 0.91
CA LYS A 102 -11.03 23.32 0.74
C LYS A 102 -10.53 23.99 2.03
N ALA A 103 -10.87 23.42 3.19
CA ALA A 103 -10.44 23.92 4.49
C ALA A 103 -9.18 23.22 5.01
N ASN A 104 -8.81 22.07 4.44
CA ASN A 104 -7.71 21.23 4.90
C ASN A 104 -6.82 20.88 3.70
N GLN A 105 -5.79 21.71 3.45
CA GLN A 105 -4.83 21.47 2.36
C GLN A 105 -4.05 20.15 2.53
N GLY A 106 -3.98 19.61 3.76
CA GLY A 106 -3.42 18.28 4.02
C GLY A 106 -4.37 17.10 3.77
N SER A 107 -5.58 17.34 3.25
CA SER A 107 -6.51 16.25 2.90
C SER A 107 -5.95 15.44 1.72
N ARG A 108 -5.91 14.12 1.86
CA ARG A 108 -5.32 13.23 0.86
C ARG A 108 -6.33 12.29 0.22
N VAL A 109 -5.99 11.87 -0.99
CA VAL A 109 -6.47 10.64 -1.61
C VAL A 109 -5.33 9.64 -1.67
N GLU A 110 -5.53 8.44 -1.15
CA GLU A 110 -4.53 7.38 -1.09
C GLU A 110 -4.90 6.30 -2.12
N VAL A 111 -4.10 6.12 -3.17
CA VAL A 111 -4.31 5.05 -4.16
C VAL A 111 -3.48 3.85 -3.76
N TYR A 112 -4.14 2.79 -3.30
CA TYR A 112 -3.48 1.53 -2.96
C TYR A 112 -3.26 0.70 -4.20
N ILE A 113 -2.00 0.38 -4.46
CA ILE A 113 -1.57 -0.42 -5.61
C ILE A 113 -0.91 -1.71 -5.15
N HIS A 114 -1.08 -2.75 -5.94
CA HIS A 114 -0.55 -4.08 -5.66
C HIS A 114 0.41 -4.51 -6.77
N SER A 115 1.59 -4.96 -6.37
CA SER A 115 2.52 -5.65 -7.26
C SER A 115 2.68 -7.09 -6.80
N LYS A 116 2.51 -8.04 -7.73
CA LYS A 116 2.79 -9.47 -7.48
C LYS A 116 4.29 -9.76 -7.33
N THR A 117 5.14 -8.86 -7.80
CA THR A 117 6.60 -9.01 -7.75
C THR A 117 7.15 -8.46 -6.44
N CYS A 118 7.66 -9.35 -5.58
CA CYS A 118 8.27 -8.98 -4.31
C CYS A 118 9.81 -8.98 -4.39
N THR A 119 10.36 -8.03 -5.15
CA THR A 119 11.80 -7.74 -5.20
C THR A 119 12.09 -6.31 -4.78
N PHE A 120 13.32 -6.04 -4.34
CA PHE A 120 13.72 -4.67 -4.05
C PHE A 120 13.73 -3.80 -5.31
N ALA A 121 14.11 -4.33 -6.47
CA ALA A 121 14.07 -3.59 -7.74
C ALA A 121 12.65 -3.12 -8.10
N ALA A 122 11.65 -3.99 -7.95
CA ALA A 122 10.25 -3.63 -8.20
C ALA A 122 9.75 -2.56 -7.19
N ALA A 123 10.13 -2.70 -5.91
CA ALA A 123 9.79 -1.69 -4.91
C ALA A 123 10.44 -0.33 -5.20
N ARG A 124 11.73 -0.32 -5.57
CA ARG A 124 12.45 0.90 -5.97
C ARG A 124 11.82 1.56 -7.20
N ASP A 125 11.48 0.78 -8.21
CA ASP A 125 10.82 1.27 -9.43
C ASP A 125 9.50 1.97 -9.11
N ILE A 126 8.65 1.35 -8.28
CA ILE A 126 7.38 1.94 -7.85
C ILE A 126 7.58 3.19 -6.98
N ILE A 127 8.46 3.15 -5.99
CA ILE A 127 8.75 4.30 -5.10
C ILE A 127 9.26 5.50 -5.89
N THR A 128 10.04 5.25 -6.95
CA THR A 128 10.59 6.31 -7.80
C THR A 128 9.70 6.65 -9.00
N LEU A 129 8.54 6.00 -9.15
CA LEU A 129 7.68 6.06 -10.34
C LEU A 129 8.51 5.90 -11.64
N GLY A 130 9.32 4.85 -11.72
CA GLY A 130 10.20 4.59 -12.86
C GLY A 130 11.32 5.63 -13.02
N GLY A 131 11.81 6.19 -11.91
CA GLY A 131 12.85 7.22 -11.88
C GLY A 131 12.36 8.66 -12.08
N ARG A 132 11.05 8.89 -12.27
CA ARG A 132 10.47 10.24 -12.36
C ARG A 132 10.58 11.02 -11.04
N LEU A 133 10.51 10.31 -9.91
CA LEU A 133 10.76 10.85 -8.58
C LEU A 133 12.22 10.55 -8.20
N ASN A 134 13.08 11.57 -8.27
CA ASN A 134 14.52 11.44 -8.05
C ASN A 134 15.09 12.46 -7.05
N GLY A 135 14.22 13.17 -6.33
CA GLY A 135 14.63 14.11 -5.29
C GLY A 135 15.32 13.40 -4.11
N GLU A 136 16.18 14.12 -3.40
CA GLU A 136 16.97 13.61 -2.27
C GLU A 136 16.12 12.84 -1.25
N PHE A 137 14.94 13.36 -0.92
CA PHE A 137 14.02 12.72 0.02
C PHE A 137 13.53 11.34 -0.45
N VAL A 138 13.21 11.19 -1.74
CA VAL A 138 12.75 9.93 -2.32
C VAL A 138 13.89 8.91 -2.36
N LEU A 139 15.09 9.35 -2.78
CA LEU A 139 16.27 8.48 -2.78
C LEU A 139 16.65 8.02 -1.38
N LYS A 140 16.53 8.89 -0.37
CA LYS A 140 16.74 8.53 1.03
C LYS A 140 15.78 7.44 1.50
N LYS A 141 14.49 7.48 1.09
CA LYS A 141 13.54 6.39 1.39
C LYS A 141 13.95 5.07 0.78
N VAL A 142 14.43 5.08 -0.47
CA VAL A 142 14.92 3.87 -1.15
C VAL A 142 16.11 3.28 -0.40
N VAL A 143 17.08 4.10 0.01
CA VAL A 143 18.25 3.65 0.80
C VAL A 143 17.83 3.08 2.15
N ILE A 144 16.91 3.74 2.86
CA ILE A 144 16.40 3.22 4.13
C ILE A 144 15.72 1.86 3.91
N LEU A 145 14.83 1.75 2.92
CA LEU A 145 14.13 0.49 2.62
C LEU A 145 15.11 -0.63 2.27
N GLN A 146 16.14 -0.33 1.47
CA GLN A 146 17.19 -1.29 1.13
C GLN A 146 17.86 -1.85 2.39
N SER A 147 18.22 -0.98 3.32
CA SER A 147 18.93 -1.36 4.55
C SER A 147 18.14 -2.34 5.43
N ILE A 148 16.81 -2.34 5.33
CA ILE A 148 15.92 -3.17 6.15
C ILE A 148 15.22 -4.30 5.37
N TRP A 149 15.41 -4.39 4.05
CA TRP A 149 14.67 -5.30 3.17
C TRP A 149 14.81 -6.78 3.60
N HIS A 150 16.03 -7.18 3.94
CA HIS A 150 16.33 -8.52 4.44
C HIS A 150 15.51 -8.88 5.70
N LEU A 151 15.38 -7.95 6.66
CA LEU A 151 14.61 -8.16 7.89
C LEU A 151 13.11 -8.32 7.60
N LEU A 152 12.57 -7.54 6.67
CA LEU A 152 11.17 -7.60 6.25
C LEU A 152 10.84 -8.94 5.57
N LEU A 153 11.80 -9.48 4.81
CA LEU A 153 11.75 -10.83 4.24
C LEU A 153 12.12 -11.93 5.24
N ASN A 154 12.40 -11.60 6.50
CA ASN A 154 12.85 -12.55 7.53
C ASN A 154 14.10 -13.35 7.13
N GLU A 155 15.05 -12.66 6.49
CA GLU A 155 16.42 -13.12 6.20
C GLU A 155 17.38 -12.43 7.19
N PRO A 156 17.72 -13.08 8.33
CA PRO A 156 18.51 -12.44 9.38
C PRO A 156 20.00 -12.27 9.02
N ASP A 157 20.51 -13.09 8.09
CA ASP A 157 21.92 -13.13 7.71
C ASP A 157 22.27 -12.13 6.59
N SER A 158 21.42 -11.12 6.38
CA SER A 158 21.44 -10.17 5.26
C SER A 158 21.20 -10.81 3.88
N ILE A 159 21.14 -9.96 2.84
CA ILE A 159 21.08 -10.36 1.44
C ILE A 159 22.33 -9.78 0.78
N PRO A 160 23.10 -10.55 -0.01
CA PRO A 160 24.26 -10.01 -0.72
C PRO A 160 23.90 -8.79 -1.58
N ASP A 161 24.74 -7.76 -1.55
CA ASP A 161 24.47 -6.48 -2.25
C ASP A 161 24.25 -6.67 -3.77
N ASN A 162 24.93 -7.64 -4.38
CA ASN A 162 24.79 -7.97 -5.80
C ASN A 162 23.51 -8.75 -6.13
N GLU A 163 22.78 -9.22 -5.12
CA GLU A 163 21.57 -10.05 -5.28
C GLU A 163 20.29 -9.33 -4.83
N ILE A 164 20.39 -8.27 -4.03
CA ILE A 164 19.25 -7.60 -3.38
C ILE A 164 18.13 -7.19 -4.34
N ASP A 165 18.49 -6.73 -5.54
CA ASP A 165 17.55 -6.29 -6.58
C ASP A 165 16.65 -7.43 -7.09
N TYR A 166 17.12 -8.67 -7.03
CA TYR A 166 16.44 -9.85 -7.58
C TYR A 166 16.04 -10.86 -6.50
N TRP A 167 16.52 -10.68 -5.27
CA TRP A 167 16.24 -11.58 -4.16
C TRP A 167 14.75 -11.63 -3.88
N THR A 168 14.22 -12.85 -3.87
CA THR A 168 12.83 -13.13 -3.50
C THR A 168 12.83 -14.21 -2.44
N ARG A 169 11.84 -14.14 -1.54
CA ARG A 169 11.56 -15.23 -0.62
C ARG A 169 10.23 -15.87 -0.97
N LYS A 170 10.19 -17.21 -0.89
CA LYS A 170 8.94 -17.95 -1.08
C LYS A 170 7.92 -17.57 -0.01
N GLU A 171 6.76 -17.10 -0.47
CA GLU A 171 5.62 -16.81 0.39
C GLU A 171 5.00 -18.08 0.96
N ARG A 172 4.44 -17.97 2.17
CA ARG A 172 3.72 -19.07 2.83
C ARG A 172 2.37 -19.36 2.21
N ALA A 173 1.67 -18.34 1.72
CA ALA A 173 0.35 -18.44 1.09
C ALA A 173 0.37 -17.69 -0.26
N PRO A 174 1.03 -18.25 -1.29
CA PRO A 174 1.10 -17.63 -2.60
C PRO A 174 -0.28 -17.52 -3.25
N GLY A 175 -0.55 -16.38 -3.89
CA GLY A 175 -1.83 -16.09 -4.52
C GLY A 175 -2.93 -15.64 -3.56
N ALA A 176 -2.62 -15.46 -2.27
CA ALA A 176 -3.53 -14.81 -1.34
C ALA A 176 -3.66 -13.31 -1.66
N VAL A 177 -4.71 -12.66 -1.15
CA VAL A 177 -4.94 -11.20 -1.31
C VAL A 177 -3.74 -10.36 -0.86
N PHE A 178 -2.96 -10.88 0.10
CA PHE A 178 -1.76 -10.26 0.64
C PHE A 178 -0.47 -10.96 0.18
N SER A 179 -0.45 -11.50 -1.03
CA SER A 179 0.80 -11.87 -1.72
C SER A 179 1.47 -10.62 -2.30
N GLY A 180 2.75 -10.68 -2.64
CA GLY A 180 3.49 -9.58 -3.24
C GLY A 180 3.75 -8.40 -2.30
N VAL A 181 3.76 -7.20 -2.86
CA VAL A 181 3.98 -5.94 -2.14
C VAL A 181 2.85 -4.97 -2.46
N LEU A 182 2.36 -4.29 -1.43
CA LEU A 182 1.38 -3.23 -1.58
C LEU A 182 2.05 -1.88 -1.41
N PHE A 183 1.54 -0.86 -2.08
CA PHE A 183 1.98 0.52 -1.90
C PHE A 183 0.75 1.41 -1.79
N SER A 184 0.87 2.55 -1.10
CA SER A 184 -0.07 3.65 -1.27
C SER A 184 0.63 4.80 -1.96
N VAL A 185 -0.07 5.40 -2.92
CA VAL A 185 0.30 6.65 -3.54
C VAL A 185 -0.61 7.73 -2.98
N ASP A 186 -0.05 8.56 -2.10
CA ASP A 186 -0.77 9.59 -1.38
C ASP A 186 -0.71 10.89 -2.17
N LEU A 187 -1.87 11.33 -2.63
CA LEU A 187 -2.10 12.56 -3.37
C LEU A 187 -2.67 13.60 -2.41
N ALA A 188 -1.87 14.58 -2.01
CA ALA A 188 -2.32 15.70 -1.20
C ALA A 188 -2.77 16.88 -2.07
N ALA A 189 -3.79 17.60 -1.63
CA ALA A 189 -4.30 18.76 -2.35
C ALA A 189 -3.23 19.87 -2.45
N GLY A 190 -2.91 20.31 -3.66
CA GLY A 190 -1.91 21.36 -3.90
C GLY A 190 -0.46 20.88 -3.92
N GLU A 191 -0.20 19.61 -3.57
CA GLU A 191 1.12 19.01 -3.70
C GLU A 191 1.32 18.43 -5.09
N LYS A 192 2.48 18.74 -5.68
CA LYS A 192 2.85 18.26 -7.03
C LYS A 192 3.49 16.88 -7.03
N ILE A 193 4.11 16.51 -5.91
CA ILE A 193 4.86 15.26 -5.78
C ILE A 193 4.07 14.36 -4.83
N PRO A 194 3.64 13.18 -5.28
CA PRO A 194 2.95 12.24 -4.40
C PRO A 194 3.92 11.62 -3.40
N ASP A 195 3.39 11.22 -2.24
CA ASP A 195 4.12 10.39 -1.30
C ASP A 195 3.86 8.90 -1.56
N ILE A 196 4.90 8.06 -1.51
CA ILE A 196 4.80 6.61 -1.72
C ILE A 196 5.13 5.90 -0.41
N LYS A 197 4.21 5.06 0.06
CA LYS A 197 4.39 4.18 1.23
C LYS A 197 4.42 2.72 0.80
N THR A 198 5.27 1.92 1.42
CA THR A 198 5.41 0.48 1.14
C THR A 198 4.82 -0.36 2.26
N TYR A 199 4.04 -1.37 1.90
CA TYR A 199 3.42 -2.33 2.80
C TYR A 199 3.86 -3.73 2.40
N LEU A 200 4.73 -4.33 3.21
CA LEU A 200 5.15 -5.71 3.02
C LEU A 200 4.39 -6.64 3.98
N PRO A 201 3.71 -7.68 3.49
CA PRO A 201 2.98 -8.63 4.31
C PRO A 201 3.94 -9.59 5.03
N VAL A 202 4.61 -9.12 6.09
CA VAL A 202 5.68 -9.85 6.81
C VAL A 202 5.27 -11.24 7.34
N PHE A 203 3.98 -11.48 7.55
CA PHE A 203 3.46 -12.80 7.94
C PHE A 203 3.63 -13.87 6.86
N GLN A 204 3.81 -13.46 5.59
CA GLN A 204 4.14 -14.36 4.47
C GLN A 204 5.54 -14.95 4.61
N TYR A 205 6.45 -14.31 5.36
CA TYR A 205 7.86 -14.72 5.47
C TYR A 205 8.24 -15.21 6.86
N ALA A 206 7.51 -14.80 7.90
CA ALA A 206 7.69 -15.26 9.26
C ALA A 206 6.55 -16.20 9.70
N LYS A 207 6.89 -17.45 10.07
CA LYS A 207 5.88 -18.44 10.51
C LYS A 207 5.23 -18.10 11.85
N ARG A 208 5.99 -17.49 12.76
CA ARG A 208 5.59 -17.23 14.15
C ARG A 208 5.55 -15.72 14.41
N ILE A 209 4.55 -15.28 15.16
CA ILE A 209 4.41 -13.86 15.53
C ILE A 209 5.63 -13.33 16.30
N LYS A 210 6.24 -14.14 17.17
CA LYS A 210 7.49 -13.80 17.86
C LYS A 210 8.64 -13.46 16.90
N THR A 211 8.69 -14.13 15.74
CA THR A 211 9.67 -13.84 14.69
C THR A 211 9.37 -12.50 14.01
N VAL A 212 8.09 -12.21 13.73
CA VAL A 212 7.66 -10.90 13.22
C VAL A 212 8.11 -9.80 14.18
N PHE A 213 7.77 -9.90 15.47
CA PHE A 213 8.12 -8.88 16.47
C PHE A 213 9.63 -8.68 16.63
N ARG A 214 10.42 -9.76 16.66
CA ARG A 214 11.88 -9.66 16.68
C ARG A 214 12.41 -8.88 15.48
N ASN A 215 11.94 -9.22 14.27
CA ASN A 215 12.38 -8.56 13.05
C ASN A 215 11.91 -7.10 13.00
N THR A 216 10.69 -6.80 13.43
CA THR A 216 10.20 -5.41 13.56
C THR A 216 11.06 -4.60 14.54
N ASN A 217 11.44 -5.17 15.69
CA ASN A 217 12.36 -4.50 16.61
C ASN A 217 13.72 -4.21 15.95
N ALA A 218 14.27 -5.19 15.20
CA ALA A 218 15.52 -5.02 14.47
C ALA A 218 15.41 -3.93 13.39
N VAL A 219 14.28 -3.86 12.66
CA VAL A 219 14.00 -2.79 11.69
C VAL A 219 13.99 -1.43 12.38
N LEU A 220 13.24 -1.29 13.49
CA LEU A 220 13.17 -0.05 14.25
C LEU A 220 14.56 0.39 14.73
N ASN A 221 15.36 -0.55 15.22
CA ASN A 221 16.73 -0.26 15.64
C ASN A 221 17.61 0.18 14.46
N ALA A 222 17.53 -0.50 13.31
CA ALA A 222 18.32 -0.21 12.11
C ALA A 222 18.02 1.19 11.55
N VAL A 223 16.77 1.65 11.62
CA VAL A 223 16.39 3.02 11.21
C VAL A 223 16.57 4.06 12.32
N GLY A 224 17.15 3.69 13.46
CA GLY A 224 17.45 4.59 14.57
C GLY A 224 16.24 5.03 15.39
N HIS A 225 15.11 4.32 15.31
CA HIS A 225 13.90 4.63 16.06
C HIS A 225 14.04 4.25 17.54
N ASP A 226 13.64 5.15 18.44
CA ASP A 226 13.84 5.03 19.89
C ASP A 226 13.33 3.72 20.48
N TRP A 227 12.15 3.26 20.03
CA TRP A 227 11.57 2.01 20.54
C TRP A 227 12.37 0.76 20.17
N GLY A 228 13.07 0.78 19.03
CA GLY A 228 13.98 -0.30 18.65
C GLY A 228 15.26 -0.25 19.47
N ARG A 229 15.83 0.95 19.66
CA ARG A 229 17.08 1.16 20.41
C ARG A 229 16.95 0.82 21.89
N THR A 230 15.80 1.13 22.48
CA THR A 230 15.51 0.86 23.90
C THR A 230 14.95 -0.53 24.15
N GLY A 231 14.58 -1.28 23.10
CA GLY A 231 13.88 -2.56 23.23
C GLY A 231 12.42 -2.44 23.66
N ARG A 232 11.89 -1.21 23.84
CA ARG A 232 10.52 -0.97 24.27
C ARG A 232 9.48 -1.61 23.35
N PHE A 233 9.74 -1.64 22.03
CA PHE A 233 8.84 -2.34 21.12
C PHE A 233 8.74 -3.83 21.47
N HIS A 234 9.88 -4.48 21.72
CA HIS A 234 9.90 -5.90 22.07
C HIS A 234 9.16 -6.19 23.37
N GLU A 235 9.38 -5.38 24.41
CA GLU A 235 8.68 -5.49 25.70
C GLU A 235 7.16 -5.44 25.51
N VAL A 236 6.64 -4.35 24.94
CA VAL A 236 5.19 -4.16 24.73
C VAL A 236 4.61 -5.22 23.80
N ALA A 237 5.33 -5.62 22.76
CA ALA A 237 4.85 -6.63 21.83
C ALA A 237 4.79 -8.03 22.46
N MET A 238 5.63 -8.34 23.44
CA MET A 238 5.60 -9.61 24.15
C MET A 238 4.51 -9.67 25.22
N ASP A 239 4.10 -8.53 25.79
CA ASP A 239 3.02 -8.45 26.78
C ASP A 239 1.62 -8.76 26.21
N VAL A 240 1.46 -8.69 24.88
CA VAL A 240 0.19 -8.97 24.19
C VAL A 240 0.09 -10.39 23.61
N LEU A 241 1.06 -11.26 23.93
CA LEU A 241 1.09 -12.69 23.53
C LEU A 241 0.68 -13.62 24.68
#